data_AF-A0ABD2N0H7-F1
#
_entry.id   AF-A0ABD2N0H7-F1
#
_cell.length_a   1.000
_cell.length_b   1.000
_cell.length_c   1.000
_cell.angle_alpha   90.00
_cell.angle_beta   90.00
_cell.angle_gamma   90.00
#
_symmetry.space_group_name_H-M   'P 1'
#
loop_
_entity.id
_entity.type
_entity.pdbx_description
1 polymer ?
#
loop_
_entity_poly.entity_id
_entity_poly.type
_entity_poly.pdbx_seq_one_letter_code
_entity_poly.pdbx_strand_id
1 'polypeptide(L)'
;MSKNDDKTNITANEEPDEVAIIEKVGKLNQHFESQKDDVPFLERLEELKTCYQFPDAHMIKTIPLSLRGKALMWYRNNQKCWKTWTDFIQEFSSFYLPPNYKT
;
A
#
# COMPACT_ATOMS: atom_id res chain seq x y z
N MET A 1 6.58 -33.43 36.58
CA MET A 1 6.49 -32.09 37.22
C MET A 1 6.92 -31.07 36.19
N SER A 2 5.96 -30.35 35.61
CA SER A 2 5.61 -28.95 35.97
C SER A 2 6.72 -27.98 35.53
N LYS A 3 6.53 -27.34 34.37
CA LYS A 3 5.75 -26.10 34.14
C LYS A 3 6.57 -24.87 34.52
N ASN A 4 6.69 -23.98 33.54
CA ASN A 4 6.87 -22.53 33.56
C ASN A 4 6.81 -22.17 32.06
N ASP A 5 5.65 -22.04 31.42
CA ASP A 5 4.57 -21.08 31.65
C ASP A 5 5.06 -19.69 32.06
N ASP A 6 4.79 -18.77 31.13
CA ASP A 6 4.76 -17.31 31.20
C ASP A 6 6.07 -16.51 31.34
N LYS A 7 6.34 -15.73 30.28
CA LYS A 7 5.90 -14.33 30.30
C LYS A 7 5.59 -13.86 28.89
N THR A 8 4.30 -13.82 28.60
CA THR A 8 3.70 -12.79 27.76
C THR A 8 4.28 -11.41 28.15
N ASN A 9 5.09 -10.82 27.29
CA ASN A 9 5.34 -9.38 27.36
C ASN A 9 4.60 -8.71 26.21
N ILE A 10 3.34 -8.37 26.51
CA ILE A 10 2.52 -7.48 25.73
C ILE A 10 3.12 -6.09 25.91
N THR A 11 3.95 -5.66 24.95
CA THR A 11 4.29 -4.24 24.83
C THR A 11 3.32 -3.63 23.83
N ALA A 12 2.30 -2.96 24.35
CA ALA A 12 1.44 -2.07 23.58
C ALA A 12 2.30 -0.92 23.00
N ASN A 13 2.09 -0.61 21.72
CA ASN A 13 2.67 0.49 20.93
C ASN A 13 4.01 0.22 20.23
N GLU A 14 4.19 -0.92 19.58
CA GLU A 14 5.16 -1.01 18.49
C GLU A 14 4.48 -0.47 17.22
N GLU A 15 4.99 0.66 16.70
CA GLU A 15 4.67 1.04 15.32
C GLU A 15 4.92 -0.19 14.43
N PRO A 16 4.01 -0.50 13.49
CA PRO A 16 4.14 -1.70 12.69
C PRO A 16 5.51 -1.70 12.00
N ASP A 17 6.27 -2.78 12.18
CA ASP A 17 7.60 -2.94 11.61
C ASP A 17 7.52 -2.67 10.09
N GLU A 18 8.14 -1.56 9.65
CA GLU A 18 8.08 -1.10 8.26
C GLU A 18 8.46 -2.23 7.28
N VAL A 19 9.38 -3.12 7.67
CA VAL A 19 9.81 -4.25 6.85
C VAL A 19 8.70 -5.28 6.72
N ALA A 20 7.99 -5.58 7.81
CA ALA A 20 6.84 -6.48 7.78
C ALA A 20 5.69 -5.91 6.93
N ILE A 21 5.46 -4.59 6.98
CA ILE A 21 4.48 -3.90 6.13
C ILE A 21 4.86 -4.03 4.66
N ILE A 22 6.10 -3.69 4.34
CA ILE A 22 6.66 -3.74 2.99
C ILE A 22 6.56 -5.15 2.41
N GLU A 23 6.95 -6.17 3.18
CA GLU A 23 6.81 -7.56 2.76
C GLU A 23 5.36 -7.96 2.55
N LYS A 24 4.46 -7.54 3.44
CA LYS A 24 3.06 -7.98 3.41
C LYS A 24 2.29 -7.32 2.28
N VAL A 25 2.46 -6.02 2.07
CA VAL A 25 1.89 -5.31 0.91
C VAL A 25 2.52 -5.81 -0.38
N GLY A 26 3.84 -6.00 -0.41
CA GLY A 26 4.54 -6.57 -1.57
C GLY A 26 4.09 -8.00 -1.92
N LYS A 27 3.65 -8.80 -0.94
CA LYS A 27 3.05 -10.12 -1.17
C LYS A 27 1.59 -10.02 -1.64
N LEU A 28 0.82 -9.07 -1.11
CA LEU A 28 -0.63 -8.94 -1.37
C LEU A 28 -0.96 -8.20 -2.67
N ASN A 29 -0.08 -7.30 -3.13
CA ASN A 29 -0.29 -6.47 -4.32
C ASN A 29 0.63 -6.84 -5.49
N GLN A 30 1.20 -8.04 -5.46
CA GLN A 30 1.95 -8.51 -6.61
C GLN A 30 1.02 -8.53 -7.84
N HIS A 31 1.41 -7.83 -8.91
CA HIS A 31 0.94 -7.95 -10.30
C HIS A 31 0.08 -6.82 -10.91
N PHE A 32 0.09 -5.57 -10.40
CA PHE A 32 -0.56 -4.49 -11.15
C PHE A 32 0.24 -4.09 -12.40
N GLU A 33 -0.30 -4.42 -13.58
CA GLU A 33 0.15 -3.96 -14.88
C GLU A 33 -1.07 -3.28 -15.54
N SER A 34 -0.99 -1.96 -15.76
CA SER A 34 -2.17 -1.13 -16.10
C SER A 34 -2.99 -1.65 -17.29
N GLN A 35 -4.11 -2.30 -16.99
CA GLN A 35 -5.20 -2.78 -17.86
C GLN A 35 -6.34 -3.25 -16.94
N LYS A 36 -7.62 -2.96 -17.26
CA LYS A 36 -8.92 -3.47 -16.72
C LYS A 36 -9.12 -3.60 -15.19
N ASP A 37 -8.05 -3.53 -14.39
CA ASP A 37 -7.93 -3.80 -12.96
C ASP A 37 -7.50 -2.53 -12.20
N ASP A 38 -7.56 -1.36 -12.85
CA ASP A 38 -7.15 -0.06 -12.29
C ASP A 38 -8.00 0.36 -11.08
N VAL A 39 -9.32 0.14 -11.15
CA VAL A 39 -10.27 0.36 -10.05
C VAL A 39 -10.05 -0.65 -8.91
N PRO A 40 -10.08 -1.99 -9.17
CA PRO A 40 -9.80 -2.99 -8.13
C PRO A 40 -8.47 -2.79 -7.41
N PHE A 41 -7.44 -2.30 -8.09
CA PHE A 41 -6.14 -2.03 -7.48
C PHE A 41 -6.19 -0.91 -6.44
N LEU A 42 -6.89 0.18 -6.74
CA LEU A 42 -7.04 1.30 -5.82
C LEU A 42 -7.84 0.88 -4.58
N GLU A 43 -8.96 0.19 -4.78
CA GLU A 43 -9.79 -0.36 -3.70
C GLU A 43 -8.96 -1.29 -2.81
N ARG A 44 -8.14 -2.17 -3.41
CA ARG A 44 -7.23 -3.05 -2.67
C ARG A 44 -6.22 -2.29 -1.82
N LEU A 45 -5.66 -1.20 -2.33
CA LEU A 45 -4.73 -0.36 -1.58
C LEU A 45 -5.40 0.31 -0.39
N GLU A 46 -6.63 0.81 -0.56
CA GLU A 46 -7.41 1.42 0.53
C GLU A 46 -7.86 0.39 1.57
N GLU A 47 -8.26 -0.82 1.14
CA GLU A 47 -8.53 -1.95 2.02
C GLU A 47 -7.31 -2.28 2.88
N LEU A 48 -6.13 -2.40 2.28
CA LEU A 48 -4.89 -2.69 3.01
C LEU A 48 -4.57 -1.60 4.02
N LYS A 49 -4.68 -0.33 3.62
CA LYS A 49 -4.49 0.80 4.53
C LYS A 49 -5.45 0.72 5.71
N THR A 50 -6.73 0.45 5.45
CA THR A 50 -7.79 0.42 6.47
C THR A 50 -7.67 -0.78 7.40
N CYS A 51 -7.50 -1.99 6.85
CA CYS A 51 -7.42 -3.24 7.60
C CYS A 51 -6.21 -3.28 8.54
N TYR A 52 -5.08 -2.72 8.10
CA TYR A 52 -3.84 -2.74 8.87
C TYR A 52 -3.51 -1.39 9.54
N GLN A 53 -4.37 -0.39 9.39
CA GLN A 53 -4.22 0.96 9.95
C GLN A 53 -2.85 1.58 9.63
N PHE A 54 -2.38 1.36 8.40
CA PHE A 54 -1.06 1.82 8.00
C PHE A 54 -1.02 3.34 7.80
N PRO A 55 0.01 4.04 8.31
CA PRO A 55 0.24 5.43 8.00
C PRO A 55 0.41 5.66 6.49
N ASP A 56 -0.09 6.79 6.00
CA ASP A 56 0.05 7.22 4.60
C ASP A 56 1.50 7.17 4.12
N ALA A 57 2.44 7.57 4.99
CA ALA A 57 3.88 7.57 4.69
C ALA A 57 4.42 6.15 4.42
N HIS A 58 3.88 5.13 5.10
CA HIS A 58 4.26 3.74 4.87
C HIS A 58 3.62 3.22 3.59
N MET A 59 2.34 3.53 3.35
CA MET A 59 1.65 3.11 2.14
C MET A 59 2.35 3.59 0.87
N ILE A 60 2.81 4.85 0.82
CA ILE A 60 3.56 5.39 -0.34
C ILE A 60 4.81 4.56 -0.66
N LYS A 61 5.55 4.11 0.37
CA LYS A 61 6.76 3.28 0.21
C LYS A 61 6.46 1.91 -0.38
N THR A 62 5.23 1.40 -0.23
CA THR A 62 4.82 0.07 -0.72
C THR A 62 4.26 0.07 -2.14
N ILE A 63 3.82 1.24 -2.66
CA ILE A 63 3.30 1.39 -4.02
C ILE A 63 4.27 0.82 -5.09
N PRO A 64 5.57 1.17 -5.14
CA PRO A 64 6.44 0.69 -6.21
C PRO A 64 6.63 -0.83 -6.20
N LEU A 65 6.39 -1.50 -5.07
CA LEU A 65 6.46 -2.96 -4.95
C LEU A 65 5.22 -3.64 -5.56
N SER A 66 4.13 -2.89 -5.65
CA SER A 66 2.83 -3.33 -6.14
C SER A 66 2.69 -3.18 -7.65
N LEU A 67 3.50 -2.30 -8.27
CA LEU A 67 3.43 -1.95 -9.69
C LEU A 67 4.43 -2.75 -10.54
N ARG A 68 4.05 -3.05 -11.78
CA ARG A 68 4.94 -3.66 -12.80
C ARG A 68 4.81 -2.96 -14.16
N GLY A 69 5.72 -3.32 -15.07
CA GLY A 69 5.68 -2.90 -16.47
C GLY A 69 5.54 -1.38 -16.64
N LYS A 70 4.54 -0.97 -17.41
CA LYS A 70 4.26 0.44 -17.71
C LYS A 70 3.80 1.24 -16.50
N ALA A 71 3.07 0.62 -15.56
CA ALA A 71 2.60 1.28 -14.35
C ALA A 71 3.76 1.66 -13.42
N LEU A 72 4.75 0.79 -13.29
CA LEU A 72 5.97 1.10 -12.54
C LEU A 72 6.79 2.21 -13.20
N MET A 73 6.85 2.25 -14.54
CA MET A 73 7.50 3.36 -15.26
C MET A 73 6.77 4.68 -15.03
N TRP A 74 5.44 4.69 -15.12
CA TRP A 74 4.62 5.85 -14.81
C TRP A 74 4.88 6.34 -13.37
N TYR A 75 4.89 5.44 -12.38
CA TYR A 75 5.20 5.79 -11.00
C TYR A 75 6.57 6.46 -10.87
N ARG A 76 7.63 5.88 -11.46
CA ARG A 76 8.99 6.43 -11.38
C ARG A 76 9.11 7.84 -11.96
N ASN A 77 8.30 8.16 -12.97
CA ASN A 77 8.29 9.47 -13.62
C ASN A 77 7.57 10.54 -12.79
N ASN A 78 6.53 10.16 -12.04
CA ASN A 78 5.65 11.11 -11.35
C ASN A 78 5.88 11.19 -9.83
N GLN A 79 6.46 10.16 -9.21
CA GLN A 79 6.60 10.06 -7.75
C GLN A 79 7.29 11.24 -7.06
N LYS A 80 8.19 11.96 -7.76
CA LYS A 80 8.93 13.09 -7.19
C LYS A 80 8.02 14.28 -6.86
N CYS A 81 6.84 14.33 -7.45
CA CYS A 81 5.86 15.39 -7.26
C CYS A 81 4.90 15.09 -6.09
N TRP A 82 4.87 13.85 -5.60
CA TRP A 82 3.93 13.41 -4.56
C TRP A 82 4.56 13.51 -3.17
N LYS A 83 3.87 14.18 -2.25
CA LYS A 83 4.30 14.33 -0.85
C LYS A 83 3.36 13.61 0.11
N THR A 84 2.14 13.35 -0.32
CA THR A 84 1.08 12.76 0.48
C THR A 84 0.42 11.59 -0.26
N TRP A 85 -0.29 10.74 0.48
CA TRP A 85 -1.10 9.67 -0.11
C TRP A 85 -2.15 10.25 -1.05
N THR A 86 -2.75 11.38 -0.68
CA THR A 86 -3.73 12.10 -1.48
C THR A 86 -3.17 12.53 -2.85
N ASP A 87 -1.93 13.01 -2.93
CA ASP A 87 -1.31 13.39 -4.20
C ASP A 87 -1.23 12.19 -5.15
N PHE A 88 -0.86 11.02 -4.61
CA PHE A 88 -0.83 9.78 -5.37
C PHE A 88 -2.23 9.37 -5.83
N ILE A 89 -3.24 9.38 -4.95
CA ILE A 89 -4.62 8.99 -5.29
C ILE A 89 -5.18 9.89 -6.40
N GLN A 90 -4.96 11.20 -6.31
CA GLN A 90 -5.43 12.15 -7.33
C GLN A 90 -4.80 11.90 -8.70
N GLU A 91 -3.48 11.72 -8.75
CA GLU A 91 -2.74 11.47 -10.00
C GLU A 91 -3.06 10.09 -10.58
N PHE A 92 -3.15 9.07 -9.73
CA PHE A 92 -3.58 7.72 -10.15
C PHE A 92 -5.00 7.76 -10.72
N SER A 93 -5.92 8.46 -10.04
CA SER A 93 -7.31 8.58 -10.49
C SER A 93 -7.43 9.33 -11.81
N SER A 94 -6.67 10.42 -11.97
CA SER A 94 -6.63 11.21 -13.20
C SER A 94 -6.06 10.40 -14.38
N PHE A 95 -5.07 9.55 -14.13
CA PHE A 95 -4.34 8.85 -15.20
C PHE A 95 -4.95 7.50 -15.57
N TYR A 96 -5.43 6.72 -14.59
CA TYR A 96 -5.88 5.34 -14.79
C TYR A 96 -7.40 5.16 -14.67
N LEU A 97 -8.11 6.07 -13.99
CA LEU A 97 -9.54 5.89 -13.74
C LEU A 97 -10.38 6.66 -14.76
N PRO A 98 -11.59 6.16 -15.09
CA PRO A 98 -12.51 6.89 -15.94
C PRO A 98 -12.89 8.26 -15.32
N PRO A 99 -13.19 9.29 -16.13
CA PRO A 99 -13.52 10.64 -15.66
C PRO A 99 -14.70 10.75 -14.66
N ASN A 100 -15.51 9.70 -14.55
CA ASN A 100 -16.68 9.65 -13.66
C ASN A 100 -16.46 8.77 -12.42
N TYR A 101 -15.24 8.27 -12.20
CA TYR A 101 -14.93 7.51 -10.99
C TYR A 101 -14.92 8.47 -9.80
N LYS A 102 -15.76 8.18 -8.81
CA LYS A 102 -15.82 8.90 -7.54
C LYS A 102 -15.41 7.92 -6.45
N THR A 103 -14.24 8.16 -5.87
CA THR A 103 -13.83 7.62 -4.55
C THR A 103 -14.66 8.24 -3.44
#